data_AF-A0A077Z305-F1
#
_entry.id   AF-A0A077Z305-F1
#
_cell.length_a   1.000
_cell.length_b   1.000
_cell.length_c   1.000
_cell.angle_alpha   90.00
_cell.angle_beta   90.00
_cell.angle_gamma   90.00
#
_symmetry.space_group_name_H-M   'P 1'
#
loop_
_entity.id
_entity.type
_entity.pdbx_description
1 polymer ?
#
loop_
_entity_poly.entity_id
_entity_poly.type
_entity_poly.pdbx_seq_one_letter_code
_entity_poly.pdbx_strand_id
1 'polypeptide(L)'
;MSAEQLCFSCSKKIYANKAVFVFGQIYHLEHFTCHRCHARLSLNVSCHKNDKEILCSNCVCQLLKTCPGCTQPLKGKVVIALNRYWHRECFRCDRCDKVFSNEKYALVDRIPYCKKCVSTFKKRKKKKNLK
;
A
#
# COMPACT_ATOMS: atom_id res chain seq x y z
N MET A 1 11.75 33.45 13.12
CA MET A 1 11.63 32.65 11.87
C MET A 1 10.46 31.70 12.03
N SER A 2 9.30 32.02 11.46
CA SER A 2 8.11 31.16 11.54
C SER A 2 8.34 29.95 10.62
N ALA A 3 8.31 28.73 11.17
CA ALA A 3 8.53 27.52 10.39
C ALA A 3 7.40 27.35 9.35
N GLU A 4 7.77 27.46 8.07
CA GLU A 4 6.84 27.34 6.95
C GLU A 4 6.25 25.93 6.90
N GLN A 5 4.91 25.83 6.95
CA GLN A 5 4.21 24.55 6.89
C GLN A 5 3.96 24.16 5.43
N LEU A 6 4.47 23.01 5.00
CA LEU A 6 4.30 22.48 3.65
C LEU A 6 3.23 21.37 3.63
N CYS A 7 2.32 21.43 2.65
CA CYS A 7 1.34 20.38 2.45
C CYS A 7 2.04 19.07 2.06
N PHE A 8 1.83 18.00 2.83
CA PHE A 8 2.44 16.70 2.59
C PHE A 8 2.07 16.09 1.23
N SER A 9 0.90 16.44 0.68
CA SER A 9 0.43 15.89 -0.60
C SER A 9 0.95 16.64 -1.83
N CYS A 10 1.11 17.97 -1.77
CA CYS A 10 1.52 18.76 -2.94
C CYS A 10 2.86 19.47 -2.77
N SER A 11 3.49 19.37 -1.59
CA SER A 11 4.74 20.02 -1.20
C SER A 11 4.73 21.55 -1.33
N LYS A 12 3.56 22.18 -1.45
CA LYS A 12 3.41 23.64 -1.50
C LYS A 12 3.13 24.20 -0.11
N LYS A 13 3.49 25.46 0.10
CA LYS A 13 3.25 26.21 1.33
C LYS A 13 1.76 26.33 1.62
N ILE A 14 1.40 26.15 2.88
CA ILE A 14 0.05 26.35 3.40
C ILE A 14 -0.03 27.74 4.00
N TYR A 15 -0.82 28.60 3.37
CA TYR A 15 -1.09 29.95 3.86
C TYR A 15 -2.46 29.97 4.56
N ALA A 16 -2.47 30.02 5.90
CA ALA A 16 -3.64 30.20 6.77
C ALA A 16 -4.63 29.02 6.95
N ASN A 17 -5.67 29.29 7.77
CA ASN A 17 -6.64 28.43 8.49
C ASN A 17 -7.42 27.36 7.69
N LYS A 18 -7.08 27.08 6.43
CA LYS A 18 -7.69 26.05 5.58
C LYS A 18 -6.80 24.81 5.47
N ALA A 19 -6.29 24.39 6.62
CA ALA A 19 -5.36 23.28 6.73
C ALA A 19 -5.88 22.23 7.71
N VAL A 20 -5.48 20.98 7.49
CA VAL A 20 -5.82 19.86 8.35
C VAL A 20 -4.53 19.19 8.79
N PHE A 21 -4.37 19.04 10.10
CA PHE A 21 -3.24 18.37 10.71
C PHE A 21 -3.67 16.98 11.19
N VAL A 22 -3.05 15.94 10.63
CA VAL A 22 -3.46 14.55 10.81
C VAL A 22 -2.26 13.62 10.60
N PHE A 23 -2.12 12.60 11.44
CA PHE A 23 -0.95 11.69 11.41
C PHE A 23 0.40 12.42 11.41
N GLY A 24 0.51 13.53 12.16
CA GLY A 24 1.72 14.34 12.24
C GLY A 24 2.08 15.10 10.96
N GLN A 25 1.16 15.18 9.99
CA GLN A 25 1.36 15.84 8.71
C GLN A 25 0.27 16.88 8.46
N ILE A 26 0.60 17.92 7.70
CA ILE A 26 -0.32 18.99 7.36
C ILE A 26 -0.72 18.91 5.89
N TYR A 27 -2.00 19.15 5.60
CA TYR A 27 -2.57 19.11 4.27
C TYR A 27 -3.43 20.35 4.02
N HIS A 28 -3.52 20.80 2.77
CA HIS A 28 -4.63 21.65 2.37
C HIS A 28 -5.94 20.86 2.49
N LEU A 29 -7.05 21.52 2.83
CA LEU A 29 -8.37 20.88 2.88
C LEU A 29 -8.72 20.15 1.56
N GLU A 30 -8.32 20.70 0.43
CA GLU A 30 -8.52 20.10 -0.90
C GLU A 30 -7.65 18.87 -1.17
N HIS A 31 -6.49 18.76 -0.51
CA HIS A 31 -5.59 17.62 -0.63
C HIS A 31 -5.82 16.56 0.46
N PHE A 32 -6.70 16.84 1.41
CA PHE A 32 -7.11 15.88 2.42
C PHE A 32 -8.29 15.04 1.91
N THR A 33 -8.02 14.23 0.88
CA THR A 33 -9.01 13.43 0.17
C THR A 33 -8.60 11.96 0.16
N CYS A 34 -9.57 11.06 0.25
CA CYS A 34 -9.32 9.63 0.07
C CYS A 34 -8.71 9.38 -1.31
N HIS A 35 -7.55 8.75 -1.39
CA HIS A 35 -6.86 8.46 -2.65
C HIS A 35 -7.68 7.56 -3.59
N ARG A 36 -8.53 6.68 -3.02
CA ARG A 36 -9.30 5.69 -3.81
C ARG A 36 -10.64 6.20 -4.32
N CYS A 37 -11.41 6.90 -3.49
CA CYS A 37 -12.74 7.39 -3.87
C CYS A 37 -12.81 8.90 -4.06
N HIS A 38 -11.71 9.61 -3.86
CA HIS A 38 -11.59 11.08 -3.95
C HIS A 38 -12.52 11.86 -3.01
N ALA A 39 -13.22 11.19 -2.10
CA ALA A 39 -14.05 11.85 -1.09
C ALA A 39 -13.18 12.75 -0.21
N ARG A 40 -13.65 13.99 0.01
CA ARG A 40 -13.07 14.91 0.98
C ARG A 40 -13.19 14.31 2.37
N LEU A 41 -12.07 14.14 3.03
CA LEU A 41 -12.02 13.71 4.41
C LEU A 41 -12.18 14.95 5.29
N SER A 42 -12.77 14.79 6.47
CA SER A 42 -12.83 15.83 7.48
C SER A 42 -12.19 15.29 8.76
N LEU A 43 -11.90 16.17 9.72
CA LEU A 43 -11.38 15.77 11.04
C LEU A 43 -12.31 14.78 11.77
N ASN A 44 -13.59 14.77 11.40
CA ASN A 44 -14.61 13.90 11.99
C ASN A 44 -14.73 12.54 11.28
N VAL A 45 -14.03 12.35 10.16
CA VAL A 45 -14.05 11.10 9.40
C VAL A 45 -12.81 10.30 9.76
N SER A 46 -13.01 9.08 10.25
CA SER A 46 -11.91 8.13 10.43
C SER A 46 -11.27 7.81 9.07
N CYS A 47 -9.96 7.93 9.02
CA CYS A 47 -9.14 7.71 7.85
C CYS A 47 -7.89 6.95 8.26
N HIS A 48 -7.21 6.31 7.30
CA HIS A 48 -5.95 5.62 7.53
C HIS A 48 -4.91 6.13 6.54
N LYS A 49 -3.73 6.41 7.05
CA LYS A 49 -2.55 6.71 6.24
C LYS A 49 -1.79 5.43 5.94
N ASN A 50 -1.54 5.16 4.65
CA ASN A 50 -0.53 4.21 4.21
C ASN A 50 0.75 4.98 3.83
N ASP A 51 1.79 4.32 3.29
CA ASP A 51 3.09 4.93 2.99
C ASP A 51 3.04 6.29 2.26
N LYS A 52 2.03 6.54 1.40
CA LYS A 52 1.92 7.79 0.62
C LYS A 52 0.51 8.32 0.41
N GLU A 53 -0.51 7.58 0.82
CA GLU A 53 -1.90 7.85 0.48
C GLU A 53 -2.75 7.79 1.74
N ILE A 54 -3.80 8.59 1.75
CA ILE A 54 -4.81 8.51 2.78
C ILE A 54 -6.06 7.84 2.23
N LEU A 55 -6.66 6.95 3.00
CA LEU A 55 -7.87 6.23 2.62
C LEU A 55 -8.94 6.45 3.68
N CYS A 56 -10.19 6.63 3.25
CA CYS A 56 -11.32 6.63 4.19
C CYS A 56 -11.54 5.23 4.78
N SER A 57 -12.11 5.15 5.97
CA SER A 57 -12.43 3.88 6.64
C SER A 57 -13.20 2.90 5.73
N ASN A 58 -14.11 3.41 4.89
CA ASN A 58 -14.87 2.57 3.95
C ASN A 58 -13.93 1.93 2.89
N CYS A 59 -13.08 2.72 2.24
CA CYS A 59 -12.14 2.21 1.24
C CYS A 59 -11.13 1.23 1.86
N VAL A 60 -10.67 1.48 3.09
CA VAL A 60 -9.82 0.53 3.83
C VAL A 60 -10.56 -0.76 4.10
N CYS A 61 -11.77 -0.70 4.66
CA CYS A 61 -12.60 -1.87 4.92
C CYS A 61 -12.80 -2.71 3.65
N GLN A 62 -13.07 -2.06 2.51
CA GLN A 62 -13.23 -2.77 1.23
C GLN A 62 -11.93 -3.42 0.74
N LEU A 63 -10.77 -2.77 0.92
CA LEU A 63 -9.47 -3.37 0.61
C LEU A 63 -9.14 -4.57 1.51
N LEU A 64 -9.63 -4.56 2.76
CA LEU A 64 -9.41 -5.65 3.70
C LEU A 64 -10.38 -6.83 3.47
N LYS A 65 -11.50 -6.60 2.76
CA LYS A 65 -12.49 -7.63 2.41
C LYS A 65 -12.25 -8.30 1.06
N THR A 66 -11.33 -7.77 0.25
CA THR A 66 -11.09 -8.23 -1.13
C THR A 66 -9.69 -8.81 -1.28
N CYS A 67 -9.57 -9.99 -1.88
CA CYS A 67 -8.27 -10.61 -2.13
C CYS A 67 -7.52 -9.88 -3.25
N PRO A 68 -6.28 -9.40 -3.05
CA PRO A 68 -5.55 -8.70 -4.11
C PRO A 68 -5.11 -9.61 -5.26
N GLY A 69 -4.99 -10.93 -5.03
CA GLY A 69 -4.54 -11.87 -6.05
C GLY A 69 -5.61 -12.31 -7.05
N CYS A 70 -6.89 -12.29 -6.66
CA CYS A 70 -8.00 -12.68 -7.54
C CYS A 70 -9.14 -11.67 -7.61
N THR A 71 -9.03 -10.54 -6.90
CA THR A 71 -10.02 -9.45 -6.79
C THR A 71 -11.42 -9.85 -6.31
N GLN A 72 -11.58 -11.09 -5.82
CA GLN A 72 -12.85 -11.57 -5.24
C GLN A 72 -12.92 -11.31 -3.73
N PRO A 73 -14.14 -11.22 -3.16
CA PRO A 73 -14.35 -11.15 -1.73
C PRO A 73 -13.68 -12.33 -1.00
N LEU A 74 -13.09 -12.05 0.15
CA LEU A 74 -12.44 -13.05 0.97
C LEU A 74 -13.47 -13.98 1.62
N LYS A 75 -13.24 -15.29 1.49
CA LYS A 75 -14.07 -16.33 2.12
C LYS A 75 -13.19 -17.30 2.90
N GLY A 76 -13.67 -17.74 4.06
CA GLY A 76 -13.01 -18.76 4.88
C GLY A 76 -11.65 -18.31 5.44
N LYS A 77 -10.68 -19.24 5.48
CA LYS A 77 -9.34 -18.98 6.03
C LYS A 77 -8.53 -18.12 5.07
N VAL A 78 -7.99 -17.02 5.61
CA VAL A 78 -7.17 -16.05 4.88
C VAL A 78 -5.74 -16.05 5.39
N VAL A 79 -4.82 -15.51 4.59
CA VAL A 79 -3.43 -15.26 4.95
C VAL A 79 -3.22 -13.76 5.02
N ILE A 80 -2.56 -13.29 6.08
CA ILE A 80 -2.19 -11.88 6.24
C ILE A 80 -0.79 -11.68 5.69
N ALA A 81 -0.69 -10.92 4.60
CA ALA A 81 0.58 -10.58 3.98
C ALA A 81 0.47 -9.23 3.27
N LEU A 82 1.56 -8.45 3.26
CA LEU A 82 1.60 -7.14 2.59
C LEU A 82 0.52 -6.17 3.08
N ASN A 83 0.22 -6.21 4.38
CA ASN A 83 -0.83 -5.41 5.02
C ASN A 83 -2.22 -5.57 4.36
N ARG A 84 -2.45 -6.76 3.79
CA ARG A 84 -3.67 -7.18 3.08
C ARG A 84 -4.02 -8.61 3.49
N TYR A 85 -5.28 -8.96 3.30
CA TYR A 85 -5.78 -10.32 3.47
C TYR A 85 -5.88 -11.00 2.10
N TRP A 86 -5.44 -12.25 2.02
CA TRP A 86 -5.38 -13.02 0.78
C TRP A 86 -6.06 -14.36 0.98
N HIS A 87 -6.67 -14.90 -0.09
CA HIS A 87 -6.92 -16.34 -0.13
C HIS A 87 -5.59 -17.08 -0.06
N ARG A 88 -5.56 -18.22 0.65
CA ARG A 88 -4.36 -19.04 0.78
C ARG A 88 -3.76 -19.39 -0.57
N GLU A 89 -4.60 -19.73 -1.54
CA GLU A 89 -4.23 -20.11 -2.89
C GLU A 89 -3.80 -18.92 -3.77
N CYS A 90 -4.23 -17.71 -3.41
CA CYS A 90 -3.87 -16.49 -4.12
C CYS A 90 -2.53 -15.92 -3.64
N PHE A 91 -2.11 -16.19 -2.41
CA PHE A 91 -0.81 -15.79 -1.91
C PHE A 91 0.27 -16.79 -2.36
N ARG A 92 0.70 -16.64 -3.62
CA ARG A 92 1.61 -17.55 -4.30
C ARG A 92 2.71 -16.81 -5.05
N CYS A 93 3.77 -17.53 -5.42
CA CYS A 93 4.86 -16.99 -6.22
C CYS A 93 4.35 -16.58 -7.60
N ASP A 94 4.50 -15.31 -7.96
CA ASP A 94 4.03 -14.77 -9.25
C ASP A 94 4.66 -15.44 -10.48
N ARG A 95 5.85 -16.04 -10.32
CA ARG A 95 6.54 -16.73 -11.43
C ARG A 95 6.15 -18.20 -11.59
N CYS A 96 5.88 -18.91 -10.50
CA CYS A 96 5.79 -20.38 -10.53
C CYS A 96 4.53 -20.92 -9.86
N ASP A 97 3.60 -20.04 -9.50
CA ASP A 97 2.32 -20.32 -8.86
C ASP A 97 2.38 -21.14 -7.55
N LYS A 98 3.59 -21.30 -6.99
CA LYS A 98 3.77 -22.02 -5.74
C LYS A 98 3.15 -21.21 -4.59
N VAL A 99 2.10 -21.78 -3.98
CA VAL A 99 1.45 -21.24 -2.79
C VAL A 99 2.42 -21.22 -1.60
N PHE A 100 2.45 -20.11 -0.86
CA PHE A 100 3.24 -20.00 0.36
C PHE A 100 2.43 -20.53 1.55
N SER A 101 2.81 -21.70 2.07
CA SER A 101 2.21 -22.28 3.28
C SER A 101 2.91 -21.75 4.53
N ASN A 102 4.18 -22.12 4.74
CA ASN A 102 5.02 -21.68 5.87
C ASN A 102 6.42 -21.23 5.43
N GLU A 103 6.67 -21.17 4.13
CA GLU A 103 7.97 -20.81 3.59
C GLU A 103 8.16 -19.29 3.51
N LYS A 104 9.40 -18.83 3.73
CA LYS A 104 9.73 -17.42 3.50
C LYS A 104 9.58 -17.07 2.01
N TYR A 105 8.88 -15.98 1.74
CA TYR A 105 8.84 -15.33 0.43
C TYR A 105 9.76 -14.12 0.41
N ALA A 106 10.00 -13.58 -0.78
CA ALA A 106 10.71 -12.32 -0.99
C ALA A 106 9.87 -11.42 -1.88
N LEU A 107 9.97 -10.11 -1.67
CA LEU A 107 9.23 -9.12 -2.44
C LEU A 107 10.14 -8.48 -3.49
N VAL A 108 9.65 -8.43 -4.72
CA VAL A 108 10.23 -7.66 -5.81
C VAL A 108 9.11 -6.76 -6.33
N ASP A 109 9.27 -5.44 -6.19
CA ASP A 109 8.23 -4.46 -6.58
C ASP A 109 6.85 -4.75 -5.97
N ARG A 110 6.83 -5.13 -4.67
CA ARG A 110 5.62 -5.54 -3.91
C ARG A 110 4.93 -6.81 -4.40
N ILE A 111 5.52 -7.52 -5.37
CA ILE A 111 5.04 -8.82 -5.85
C ILE A 111 5.76 -9.95 -5.07
N PRO A 112 5.04 -10.94 -4.55
CA PRO A 112 5.64 -12.02 -3.76
C PRO A 112 6.24 -13.12 -4.67
N TYR A 113 7.49 -13.48 -4.38
CA TYR A 113 8.24 -14.52 -5.08
C TYR A 113 8.83 -15.54 -4.11
N CYS A 114 8.94 -16.79 -4.54
CA CYS A 114 9.66 -17.81 -3.77
C CYS A 114 11.19 -17.57 -3.84
N LYS A 115 11.92 -18.05 -2.84
CA LYS A 115 13.39 -17.93 -2.79
C LYS A 115 14.06 -18.41 -4.07
N LYS A 116 13.60 -19.55 -4.63
CA LYS A 116 14.15 -20.12 -5.87
C LYS A 116 14.01 -19.15 -7.04
N CYS A 117 12.80 -18.60 -7.27
CA CYS A 117 12.54 -17.66 -8.35
C CYS A 117 13.35 -16.37 -8.22
N VAL A 118 13.42 -15.77 -7.01
CA VAL A 118 14.25 -14.58 -6.76
C VAL A 118 15.73 -14.84 -7.04
N SER A 119 16.23 -16.01 -6.65
CA SER A 119 17.62 -16.40 -6.90
C SER A 119 17.93 -16.45 -8.39
N THR A 120 16.98 -16.94 -9.19
CA THR A 120 17.09 -16.97 -10.66
C THR A 120 17.12 -15.57 -11.27
N PHE A 121 16.34 -14.61 -10.74
CA PHE A 121 16.41 -13.20 -11.18
C PHE A 121 17.78 -12.57 -10.89
N LYS A 122 18.30 -12.75 -9.67
CA LYS A 122 19.60 -12.17 -9.26
C LYS A 122 20.76 -12.68 -10.12
N LYS A 123 20.76 -13.96 -10.49
CA LYS A 123 21.79 -14.55 -11.37
C LYS A 123 21.78 -13.94 -12.78
N ARG A 124 20.59 -13.63 -13.33
CA ARG A 124 20.46 -13.01 -14.66
C ARG A 124 20.94 -11.56 -14.69
N LYS A 125 20.68 -10.76 -13.65
CA LYS A 125 21.21 -9.38 -13.55
C LYS A 125 22.73 -9.35 -13.44
N LYS A 126 23.34 -10.24 -12.62
CA LYS A 126 24.81 -10.31 -12.51
C LYS A 126 25.50 -10.67 -13.84
N LYS A 127 24.90 -11.53 -14.67
CA LYS A 127 25.45 -11.86 -16.00
C LYS A 127 25.35 -10.72 -17.03
N LYS A 128 24.41 -9.77 -16.87
CA LYS A 128 24.29 -8.61 -17.76
C LYS A 128 25.26 -7.47 -17.42
N ASN A 129 25.77 -7.39 -16.18
CA ASN A 129 26.75 -6.38 -15.76
C ASN A 129 28.21 -6.88 -15.88
N LEU A 130 28.44 -8.01 -16.53
CA LEU A 130 29.76 -8.61 -16.73
C LEU A 130 30.09 -8.79 -18.22
N LYS A 131 29.43 -8.00 -19.08
CA LYS A 131 29.78 -7.83 -20.49
C LYS A 131 29.93 -6.35 -20.77
#